data_AF-A0A453EAG9-F1
#
_entry.id   AF-A0A453EAG9-F1
#
_cell.length_a   1.000
_cell.length_b   1.000
_cell.length_c   1.000
_cell.angle_alpha   90.00
_cell.angle_beta   90.00
_cell.angle_gamma   90.00
#
_symmetry.space_group_name_H-M   'P 1'
#
loop_
_entity.id
_entity.type
_entity.pdbx_description
1 polymer ?
#
loop_
_entity_poly.entity_id
_entity_poly.type
_entity_poly.pdbx_seq_one_letter_code
_entity_poly.pdbx_strand_id
1 'polypeptide(L)'
;MVHTGACIANLLGQGGSRKYHLTCNWLRYFKNDRDRRDLITCGCAAGVAAAFRAPVGGVLFALEEAASWWRSALLWRAFFTTAVVAVVLRTLIEFCRSGKCGLFGQGGLIMFDLSSTVATYSSPDLLAIILLGIIGGIFGGLFNFLLDKILRIYSIINE
;
A
#
# COMPACT_ATOMS: atom_id res chain seq x y z
N MET A 1 3.10 1.18 -6.26
CA MET A 1 1.63 1.04 -6.17
C MET A 1 0.98 1.94 -5.13
N VAL A 2 1.60 2.14 -3.96
CA VAL A 2 1.08 3.10 -2.95
C VAL A 2 1.00 4.52 -3.51
N HIS A 3 2.12 5.02 -4.06
CA HIS A 3 2.17 6.36 -4.68
C HIS A 3 1.17 6.51 -5.83
N THR A 4 1.02 5.50 -6.70
CA THR A 4 0.03 5.55 -7.79
C THR A 4 -1.40 5.63 -7.28
N GLY A 5 -1.73 4.86 -6.22
CA GLY A 5 -3.03 4.95 -5.56
C GLY A 5 -3.29 6.33 -4.94
N ALA A 6 -2.27 6.91 -4.28
CA ALA A 6 -2.32 8.26 -3.73
C ALA A 6 -2.55 9.32 -4.82
N CYS A 7 -1.83 9.24 -5.95
CA CYS A 7 -2.00 10.16 -7.08
C CYS A 7 -3.41 10.08 -7.67
N ILE A 8 -3.93 8.88 -7.90
CA ILE A 8 -5.29 8.67 -8.43
C ILE A 8 -6.34 9.23 -7.46
N ALA A 9 -6.21 8.94 -6.17
CA ALA A 9 -7.11 9.47 -5.15
C ALA A 9 -7.08 11.00 -5.07
N ASN A 10 -5.89 11.60 -5.17
CA ASN A 10 -5.74 13.05 -5.21
C ASN A 10 -6.38 13.67 -6.46
N LEU A 11 -6.22 13.04 -7.62
CA LEU A 11 -6.80 13.51 -8.90
C LEU A 11 -8.34 13.46 -8.86
N LEU A 12 -8.90 12.38 -8.35
CA LEU A 12 -10.35 12.20 -8.20
C LEU A 12 -10.92 13.13 -7.12
N GLY A 13 -10.24 13.29 -5.98
CA GLY A 13 -10.67 14.14 -4.88
C GLY A 13 -10.73 15.64 -5.22
N GLN A 14 -9.92 16.09 -6.19
CA GLN A 14 -9.95 17.48 -6.66
C GLN A 14 -10.96 17.75 -7.79
N GLY A 15 -11.68 16.73 -8.25
CA GLY A 15 -12.60 16.82 -9.37
C GLY A 15 -11.92 16.92 -10.73
N GLY A 16 -10.72 16.36 -10.86
CA GLY A 16 -9.98 16.25 -12.11
C GLY A 16 -8.80 17.22 -12.24
N SER A 17 -8.29 17.38 -13.47
CA SER A 17 -7.08 18.17 -13.72
C SER A 17 -7.42 19.54 -14.30
N ARG A 18 -7.06 20.60 -13.57
CA ARG A 18 -7.13 21.98 -14.06
C ARG A 18 -6.24 22.22 -15.28
N LYS A 19 -5.10 21.54 -15.37
CA LYS A 19 -4.14 21.69 -16.47
C LYS A 19 -4.70 21.20 -17.82
N TYR A 20 -5.56 20.19 -17.78
CA TYR A 20 -6.17 19.61 -18.99
C TYR A 20 -7.64 20.01 -19.18
N HIS A 21 -8.14 20.99 -18.43
CA HIS A 21 -9.56 21.40 -18.42
C HIS A 21 -10.57 20.26 -18.19
N LEU A 22 -10.14 19.14 -17.63
CA LEU A 22 -10.99 18.02 -17.24
C LEU A 22 -11.51 18.29 -15.82
N THR A 23 -12.53 19.13 -15.67
CA THR A 23 -13.13 19.43 -14.36
C THR A 23 -14.55 18.87 -14.26
N CYS A 24 -14.73 17.84 -13.44
CA CYS A 24 -16.04 17.28 -13.13
C CYS A 24 -16.72 18.11 -12.02
N ASN A 25 -17.84 18.76 -12.35
CA ASN A 25 -18.53 19.67 -11.43
C ASN A 25 -19.10 18.95 -10.18
N TRP A 26 -19.43 17.66 -10.30
CA TRP A 26 -19.97 16.83 -9.21
C TRP A 26 -18.97 16.56 -8.08
N LEU A 27 -17.68 16.49 -8.39
CA LEU A 27 -16.62 16.20 -7.41
C LEU A 27 -16.10 17.44 -6.68
N ARG A 28 -16.64 18.64 -6.98
CA ARG A 28 -16.22 19.90 -6.33
C ARG A 28 -16.44 19.91 -4.82
N TYR A 29 -17.36 19.10 -4.30
CA TYR A 29 -17.67 19.01 -2.87
C TYR A 29 -16.46 18.52 -2.04
N PHE A 30 -15.61 17.65 -2.59
CA PHE A 30 -14.44 17.10 -1.90
C PHE A 30 -13.21 18.02 -1.91
N LYS A 31 -13.36 19.27 -2.33
CA LYS A 31 -12.27 20.25 -2.42
C LYS A 31 -11.97 20.90 -1.07
N ASN A 32 -11.81 20.05 -0.05
CA ASN A 32 -11.45 20.38 1.31
C ASN A 32 -10.19 19.60 1.68
N ASP A 33 -9.22 20.24 2.34
CA ASP A 33 -7.94 19.59 2.64
C ASP A 33 -8.08 18.37 3.55
N ARG A 34 -9.09 18.36 4.43
CA ARG A 34 -9.38 17.20 5.28
C ARG A 34 -9.87 16.01 4.47
N ASP A 35 -10.88 16.21 3.61
CA ASP A 35 -11.43 15.13 2.79
C ASP A 35 -10.43 14.65 1.73
N ARG A 36 -9.61 15.56 1.21
CA ARG A 36 -8.50 15.24 0.32
C ARG A 36 -7.49 14.31 0.99
N ARG A 37 -7.09 14.61 2.23
CA ARG A 37 -6.19 13.74 3.00
C ARG A 37 -6.83 12.37 3.23
N ASP A 38 -8.07 12.33 3.69
CA ASP A 38 -8.81 11.08 3.92
C ASP A 38 -8.87 10.22 2.64
N LEU A 39 -9.12 10.82 1.47
CA LEU A 39 -9.12 10.13 0.18
C LEU A 39 -7.73 9.61 -0.22
N ILE A 40 -6.68 10.42 -0.04
CA ILE A 40 -5.30 10.01 -0.32
C ILE A 40 -4.90 8.83 0.57
N THR A 41 -5.26 8.85 1.85
CA THR A 41 -5.03 7.74 2.78
C THR A 41 -5.71 6.46 2.30
N CYS A 42 -6.98 6.53 1.86
CA CYS A 42 -7.67 5.39 1.24
C CYS A 42 -6.96 4.92 -0.06
N GLY A 43 -6.46 5.85 -0.88
CA GLY A 43 -5.68 5.54 -2.08
C GLY A 43 -4.36 4.81 -1.78
N CYS A 44 -3.64 5.24 -0.74
CA CYS A 44 -2.46 4.53 -0.24
C CYS A 44 -2.81 3.11 0.22
N ALA A 45 -3.87 2.96 1.02
CA ALA A 45 -4.35 1.67 1.49
C ALA A 45 -4.68 0.72 0.34
N ALA A 46 -5.40 1.23 -0.67
CA ALA A 46 -5.73 0.50 -1.90
C ALA A 46 -4.47 0.04 -2.65
N GLY A 47 -3.44 0.89 -2.73
CA GLY A 47 -2.17 0.54 -3.37
C GLY A 47 -1.40 -0.57 -2.64
N VAL A 48 -1.41 -0.58 -1.30
CA VAL A 48 -0.81 -1.67 -0.51
C VAL A 48 -1.61 -2.97 -0.64
N ALA A 49 -2.94 -2.87 -0.54
CA ALA A 49 -3.84 -4.01 -0.70
C ALA A 49 -3.71 -4.65 -2.09
N ALA A 50 -3.56 -3.83 -3.14
CA ALA A 50 -3.28 -4.32 -4.49
C ALA A 50 -1.94 -5.04 -4.57
N ALA A 51 -0.88 -4.49 -3.97
CA ALA A 51 0.47 -5.05 -4.07
C ALA A 51 0.67 -6.37 -3.32
N PHE A 52 0.14 -6.47 -2.11
CA PHE A 52 0.39 -7.61 -1.20
C PHE A 52 -0.84 -8.52 -1.04
N ARG A 53 -1.96 -8.23 -1.71
CA ARG A 53 -3.23 -8.94 -1.56
C ARG A 53 -3.74 -9.01 -0.11
N ALA A 54 -3.33 -8.04 0.71
CA ALA A 54 -3.65 -7.96 2.13
C ALA A 54 -4.53 -6.72 2.40
N PRO A 55 -5.87 -6.84 2.33
CA PRO A 55 -6.75 -5.69 2.46
C PRO A 55 -6.71 -5.07 3.86
N VAL A 56 -6.63 -5.89 4.92
CA VAL A 56 -6.50 -5.41 6.31
C VAL A 56 -5.12 -4.81 6.56
N GLY A 57 -4.06 -5.47 6.06
CA GLY A 57 -2.69 -4.95 6.15
C GLY A 57 -2.53 -3.59 5.48
N GLY A 58 -3.18 -3.37 4.33
CA GLY A 58 -3.19 -2.07 3.66
C GLY A 58 -3.89 -0.97 4.44
N VAL A 59 -4.97 -1.29 5.17
CA VAL A 59 -5.67 -0.33 6.05
C VAL A 59 -4.79 0.03 7.24
N LEU A 60 -4.20 -0.96 7.91
CA LEU A 60 -3.33 -0.72 9.06
C LEU A 60 -2.11 0.11 8.66
N PHE A 61 -1.46 -0.23 7.55
CA PHE A 61 -0.35 0.57 7.01
C PHE A 61 -0.76 2.01 6.74
N ALA A 62 -1.92 2.24 6.11
CA ALA A 62 -2.38 3.59 5.82
C ALA A 62 -2.74 4.37 7.10
N LEU A 63 -3.18 3.69 8.16
CA LEU A 63 -3.45 4.32 9.45
C LEU A 63 -2.17 4.62 10.25
N GLU A 64 -1.15 3.78 10.13
CA GLU A 64 0.15 3.93 10.80
C GLU A 64 0.99 5.03 10.13
N GLU A 65 1.08 5.02 8.80
CA GLU A 65 2.01 5.89 8.06
C GLU A 65 1.36 7.14 7.46
N ALA A 66 0.08 7.07 7.08
CA ALA A 66 -0.59 8.14 6.32
C ALA A 66 -1.69 8.87 7.09
N ALA A 67 -2.11 8.40 8.26
CA ALA A 67 -3.10 9.06 9.10
C ALA A 67 -2.48 9.50 10.44
N SER A 68 -2.70 10.75 10.83
CA SER A 68 -2.21 11.24 12.13
C SER A 68 -3.14 10.90 13.29
N TRP A 69 -4.40 10.55 13.01
CA TRP A 69 -5.43 10.31 14.03
C TRP A 69 -6.33 9.14 13.65
N TRP A 70 -6.64 8.30 14.63
CA TRP A 70 -7.55 7.17 14.45
C TRP A 70 -9.01 7.64 14.42
N ARG A 71 -9.64 7.58 13.24
CA ARG A 71 -11.07 7.90 13.05
C ARG A 71 -11.82 6.69 12.52
N SER A 72 -12.83 6.22 13.24
CA SER A 72 -13.61 5.03 12.87
C SER A 72 -14.25 5.15 11.48
N ALA A 73 -14.72 6.35 11.11
CA ALA A 73 -15.27 6.60 9.78
C ALA A 73 -14.22 6.46 8.66
N LEU A 74 -12.98 6.89 8.90
CA LEU A 74 -11.89 6.74 7.93
C LEU A 74 -11.49 5.27 7.79
N LEU A 75 -11.41 4.55 8.91
CA LEU A 75 -11.11 3.12 8.92
C LEU A 75 -12.11 2.34 8.07
N TRP A 76 -13.40 2.59 8.26
CA TRP A 76 -14.43 1.90 7.48
C TRP A 76 -14.35 2.22 5.99
N ARG A 77 -14.10 3.50 5.63
CA ARG A 77 -13.90 3.91 4.23
C ARG A 77 -12.68 3.22 3.63
N ALA A 78 -11.55 3.21 4.33
CA ALA A 78 -10.33 2.54 3.88
C ALA A 78 -10.54 1.03 3.71
N PHE A 79 -11.18 0.37 4.69
CA PHE A 79 -11.50 -1.06 4.63
C PHE A 79 -12.40 -1.40 3.45
N PHE A 80 -13.43 -0.61 3.19
CA PHE A 80 -14.28 -0.80 2.02
C PHE A 80 -13.47 -0.65 0.73
N THR A 81 -12.61 0.37 0.62
CA THR A 81 -11.77 0.55 -0.59
C THR A 81 -10.83 -0.62 -0.82
N THR A 82 -10.17 -1.14 0.22
CA THR A 82 -9.24 -2.27 0.07
C THR A 82 -9.96 -3.58 -0.19
N ALA A 83 -11.15 -3.78 0.36
CA ALA A 83 -12.01 -4.93 0.08
C ALA A 83 -12.44 -4.95 -1.40
N VAL A 84 -12.86 -3.79 -1.95
CA VAL A 84 -13.19 -3.67 -3.38
C VAL A 84 -11.98 -4.00 -4.24
N VAL A 85 -10.80 -3.49 -3.90
CA VAL A 85 -9.56 -3.83 -4.61
C VAL A 85 -9.29 -5.34 -4.59
N ALA A 86 -9.46 -6.00 -3.45
CA ALA A 86 -9.25 -7.44 -3.34
C ALA A 86 -10.21 -8.24 -4.23
N VAL A 87 -11.51 -7.86 -4.27
CA VAL A 87 -12.50 -8.50 -5.15
C VAL A 87 -12.16 -8.27 -6.62
N VAL A 88 -11.91 -7.02 -7.01
CA VAL A 88 -11.57 -6.67 -8.40
C VAL A 88 -10.31 -7.41 -8.85
N LEU A 89 -9.26 -7.40 -8.03
CA LEU A 89 -8.01 -8.11 -8.33
C LEU A 89 -8.25 -9.61 -8.49
N ARG A 90 -9.00 -10.24 -7.58
CA ARG A 90 -9.33 -11.68 -7.66
C ARG A 90 -10.12 -12.01 -8.92
N THR A 91 -11.12 -11.19 -9.26
CA THR A 91 -11.93 -11.39 -10.49
C THR A 91 -11.10 -11.24 -11.75
N LEU A 92 -10.18 -10.26 -11.79
CA LEU A 92 -9.28 -10.06 -12.92
C LEU A 92 -8.29 -11.21 -13.07
N ILE A 93 -7.74 -11.73 -11.98
CA ILE A 93 -6.85 -12.89 -12.01
C ILE A 93 -7.58 -14.11 -12.58
N GLU A 94 -8.81 -14.38 -12.12
CA GLU A 94 -9.60 -15.52 -12.60
C GLU A 94 -9.96 -15.38 -14.08
N PHE A 95 -10.38 -14.18 -14.51
CA PHE A 95 -10.64 -13.88 -15.92
C PHE A 95 -9.38 -14.09 -16.79
N CYS A 96 -8.24 -13.64 -16.28
CA CYS A 96 -6.96 -13.75 -16.96
C CYS A 96 -6.35 -15.16 -16.91
N ARG A 97 -6.87 -16.05 -16.06
CA ARG A 97 -6.52 -17.48 -16.01
C ARG A 97 -6.94 -18.22 -17.29
N SER A 98 -7.88 -17.67 -18.07
CA SER A 98 -8.24 -18.18 -19.41
C SER A 98 -7.15 -18.01 -20.49
N GLY A 99 -5.93 -17.63 -20.12
CA GLY A 99 -4.76 -17.56 -21.02
C GLY A 99 -4.68 -16.31 -21.89
N LYS A 100 -5.67 -15.42 -21.82
CA LYS A 100 -5.77 -14.22 -22.69
C LYS A 100 -4.97 -13.00 -22.19
N CYS A 101 -4.49 -13.00 -20.95
CA CYS A 101 -3.81 -11.84 -20.34
C CYS A 101 -2.32 -12.07 -20.00
N GLY A 102 -1.66 -13.07 -20.60
CA GLY A 102 -0.25 -13.36 -20.31
C GLY A 102 0.01 -13.75 -18.85
N LEU A 103 1.17 -13.33 -18.30
CA LEU A 103 1.62 -13.71 -16.95
C LEU A 103 0.78 -13.16 -15.79
N PHE A 104 -0.20 -12.28 -16.04
CA PHE A 104 -1.08 -11.75 -14.99
C PHE A 104 -1.86 -12.86 -14.27
N GLY A 105 -2.27 -13.91 -15.00
CA GLY A 105 -2.96 -15.07 -14.45
C GLY A 105 -2.06 -16.01 -13.63
N GLN A 106 -0.73 -15.92 -13.77
CA GLN A 106 0.24 -16.77 -13.07
C GLN A 106 0.69 -16.18 -11.72
N GLY A 107 0.04 -15.11 -11.24
CA GLY A 107 0.34 -14.53 -9.94
C GLY A 107 1.45 -13.47 -9.99
N GLY A 108 1.40 -12.54 -10.94
CA GLY A 108 2.37 -11.45 -11.12
C GLY A 108 2.49 -10.42 -9.96
N LEU A 109 2.03 -10.76 -8.76
CA LEU A 109 2.15 -10.00 -7.52
C LEU A 109 2.53 -10.97 -6.40
N ILE A 110 3.27 -10.48 -5.39
CA ILE A 110 3.81 -11.30 -4.30
C ILE A 110 2.69 -12.16 -3.71
N MET A 111 2.77 -13.48 -3.93
CA MET A 111 1.80 -14.46 -3.44
C MET A 111 2.55 -15.40 -2.51
N PHE A 112 2.25 -15.30 -1.22
CA PHE A 112 2.73 -16.26 -0.23
C PHE A 112 1.73 -17.40 -0.16
N ASP A 113 2.09 -18.55 -0.70
CA ASP A 113 1.31 -19.78 -0.53
C ASP A 113 1.73 -20.47 0.76
N LEU A 114 0.88 -20.39 1.77
CA LEU A 114 1.08 -21.04 3.07
C LEU A 114 0.42 -22.43 3.14
N SER A 115 -0.16 -22.91 2.03
CA SER A 115 -1.03 -24.08 2.05
C SER A 115 -0.29 -25.42 2.11
N SER A 116 1.05 -25.45 2.01
CA SER A 116 1.80 -26.69 1.87
C SER A 116 2.23 -27.35 3.19
N THR A 117 2.31 -26.62 4.31
CA THR A 117 2.61 -27.21 5.63
C THR A 117 2.05 -26.36 6.77
N VAL A 118 1.27 -26.96 7.69
CA VAL A 118 0.91 -26.31 8.95
C VAL A 118 2.16 -26.30 9.83
N ALA A 119 2.89 -25.18 9.83
CA ALA A 119 4.05 -25.00 10.69
C ALA A 119 3.62 -24.98 12.16
N THR A 120 3.98 -26.02 12.92
CA THR A 120 3.81 -26.05 14.38
C THR A 120 4.99 -25.34 15.03
N TYR A 121 4.75 -24.20 15.67
CA TYR A 121 5.77 -23.45 16.39
C TYR A 121 5.89 -23.93 17.83
N SER A 122 7.12 -24.19 18.28
CA SER A 122 7.43 -24.53 19.66
C SER A 122 8.02 -23.33 20.41
N SER A 123 7.97 -23.33 21.74
CA SER A 123 8.57 -22.28 22.58
C SER A 123 10.03 -21.90 22.25
N PRO A 124 10.96 -22.84 21.91
CA PRO A 124 12.32 -22.46 21.49
C PRO A 124 12.37 -21.70 20.16
N ASP A 125 11.41 -21.91 19.26
CA ASP A 125 11.36 -21.20 17.96
C ASP A 125 11.06 -19.71 18.17
N LEU A 126 10.28 -19.38 19.20
CA LEU A 126 9.99 -17.99 19.57
C LEU A 126 11.28 -17.23 19.94
N LEU A 127 12.19 -17.87 20.67
CA LEU A 127 13.48 -17.27 21.03
C LEU A 127 14.32 -17.00 19.77
N ALA A 128 14.34 -17.94 18.82
CA ALA A 128 15.03 -17.75 17.55
C ALA A 128 14.43 -16.60 16.73
N ILE A 129 13.10 -16.46 16.69
CA ILE A 129 12.41 -15.36 15.98
C ILE A 129 12.75 -14.00 16.61
N ILE A 130 12.81 -13.91 17.95
CA ILE A 130 13.20 -12.67 18.65
C ILE A 130 14.64 -12.29 18.30
N LEU A 131 15.57 -13.24 18.35
CA LEU A 131 16.97 -13.00 17.97
C LEU A 131 17.09 -12.55 16.51
N LEU A 132 16.34 -13.17 15.60
CA LEU A 132 16.28 -12.76 14.20
C LEU A 132 15.76 -11.31 14.06
N GLY A 133 14.75 -10.94 14.84
CA GLY A 133 14.21 -9.58 14.88
C GLY A 133 15.23 -8.53 15.35
N ILE A 134 16.02 -8.85 16.38
CA ILE A 134 17.09 -7.98 16.88
C ILE A 134 18.17 -7.78 15.80
N ILE A 135 18.63 -8.87 15.19
CA ILE A 135 19.63 -8.83 14.13
C ILE A 135 19.11 -8.04 12.92
N GLY A 136 17.85 -8.27 12.51
CA GLY A 136 17.20 -7.53 11.44
C GLY A 136 17.06 -6.03 11.74
N GLY A 137 16.76 -5.67 12.99
CA GLY A 137 16.72 -4.27 13.43
C GLY A 137 18.08 -3.58 13.35
N ILE A 138 19.15 -4.25 13.79
CA ILE A 138 20.52 -3.73 13.71
C ILE A 138 20.93 -3.51 12.24
N PHE A 139 20.71 -4.52 11.38
CA PHE A 139 21.04 -4.39 9.96
C PHE A 139 20.17 -3.35 9.24
N GLY A 140 18.88 -3.23 9.58
CA GLY A 140 18.01 -2.19 9.04
C GLY A 140 18.46 -0.78 9.45
N GLY A 141 18.86 -0.59 10.71
CA GLY A 141 19.44 0.67 11.19
C GLY A 141 20.74 1.01 10.47
N LEU A 142 21.65 0.04 10.30
CA LEU A 142 22.89 0.22 9.57
C LEU A 142 22.64 0.57 8.09
N PHE A 143 21.69 -0.10 7.44
CA PHE A 143 21.29 0.18 6.07
C PHE A 143 20.80 1.62 5.92
N ASN A 144 19.90 2.08 6.80
CA ASN A 144 19.39 3.45 6.76
C ASN A 144 20.51 4.49 6.97
N PHE A 145 21.44 4.22 7.89
CA PHE A 145 22.59 5.10 8.12
C PHE A 145 23.50 5.22 6.89
N LEU A 146 23.80 4.09 6.24
CA LEU A 146 24.61 4.06 5.02
C LEU A 146 23.89 4.77 3.87
N LEU A 147 22.59 4.53 3.71
CA LEU A 147 21.77 5.16 2.68
C LEU A 147 21.74 6.69 2.85
N ASP A 148 21.54 7.19 4.08
CA ASP A 148 21.58 8.62 4.38
C ASP A 148 22.94 9.24 4.00
N LYS A 149 24.06 8.59 4.35
CA LYS A 149 25.39 9.07 3.94
C LYS A 149 25.56 9.10 2.43
N ILE A 150 25.14 8.05 1.72
CA ILE A 150 25.23 8.00 0.25
C ILE A 150 24.41 9.12 -0.38
N LEU A 151 23.18 9.35 0.09
CA LEU A 151 22.31 10.40 -0.42
C LEU A 151 22.89 11.80 -0.17
N ARG A 152 23.50 12.04 1.00
CA ARG A 152 24.19 13.31 1.28
C ARG A 152 25.39 13.53 0.36
N ILE A 153 26.24 12.51 0.18
CA ILE A 153 27.40 12.59 -0.72
C ILE A 153 26.92 12.86 -2.16
N TYR A 154 25.89 12.15 -2.61
CA TYR A 154 25.30 12.36 -3.93
C TYR A 154 24.76 13.78 -4.11
N SER A 155 24.07 14.32 -3.10
CA SER A 155 23.57 15.70 -3.12
C SER A 155 24.71 16.72 -3.25
N ILE A 156 25.84 16.51 -2.57
CA ILE A 156 27.00 17.41 -2.63
C ILE A 156 27.71 17.34 -3.98
N ILE A 157 27.75 16.16 -4.62
CA ILE A 157 28.38 15.97 -5.94
C ILE A 157 27.53 16.58 -7.06
N ASN A 158 26.20 16.62 -6.88
CA ASN A 158 25.24 17.02 -7.90
C ASN A 158 24.71 18.46 -7.72
N GLU A 159 25.20 19.18 -6.72
CA GLU A 159 25.17 20.65 -6.61
C GLU A 159 26.42 21.26 -7.24
#